data_AF-A0A4Q0MJW5-F1
#
_entry.id   AF-A0A4Q0MJW5-F1
#
_cell.length_a   1.000
_cell.length_b   1.000
_cell.length_c   1.000
_cell.angle_alpha   90.00
_cell.angle_beta   90.00
_cell.angle_gamma   90.00
#
_symmetry.space_group_name_H-M   'P 1'
#
loop_
_entity.id
_entity.type
_entity.pdbx_description
1 polymer ?
#
loop_
_entity_poly.entity_id
_entity_poly.type
_entity_poly.pdbx_seq_one_letter_code
_entity_poly.pdbx_strand_id
1 'polypeptide(L)'
;MKCVSTRKVDYVGIVEVSDEKFYVWFPDVPGAFTGVNRVSEIPAKATKSLYMRLKWLEQHNEPLPSARSLTEVLGDPVVTLSMADSVDFTVAISVSIVTETTSVVAPLPDWQMGHGRDRMPN
;
A
#
# COMPACT_ATOMS: atom_id res chain seq x y z
N MET A 1 9.16 -24.02 -8.61
CA MET A 1 7.75 -23.71 -8.28
C MET A 1 7.67 -22.27 -7.82
N LYS A 2 6.69 -21.48 -8.30
CA LYS A 2 6.47 -20.10 -7.83
C LYS A 2 5.43 -20.15 -6.72
N CYS A 3 5.76 -19.62 -5.54
CA CYS A 3 4.80 -19.48 -4.46
C CYS A 3 4.24 -18.06 -4.52
N VAL A 4 2.93 -17.94 -4.73
CA VAL A 4 2.24 -16.64 -4.75
C VAL A 4 1.63 -16.45 -3.37
N SER A 5 2.07 -15.41 -2.67
CA SER A 5 1.48 -15.01 -1.39
C SER A 5 0.74 -13.70 -1.58
N THR A 6 -0.52 -13.66 -1.13
CA THR A 6 -1.37 -12.48 -1.20
C THR A 6 -1.30 -11.74 0.12
N ARG A 7 -0.81 -10.50 0.12
CA ARG A 7 -0.80 -9.63 1.31
C ARG A 7 -1.80 -8.49 1.14
N LYS A 8 -2.67 -8.32 2.14
CA LYS A 8 -3.51 -7.14 2.28
C LYS A 8 -2.72 -6.04 3.00
N VAL A 9 -2.70 -4.84 2.45
CA VAL A 9 -2.09 -3.65 3.06
C VAL A 9 -3.14 -2.55 3.13
N ASP A 10 -3.28 -1.93 4.30
CA ASP A 10 -4.27 -0.88 4.55
C ASP A 10 -3.56 0.47 4.66
N TYR A 11 -3.80 1.37 3.70
CA TYR A 11 -3.29 2.74 3.72
C TYR A 11 -4.35 3.69 4.26
N VAL A 12 -3.95 4.69 5.02
CA VAL A 12 -4.86 5.74 5.50
C VAL A 12 -4.93 6.86 4.46
N GLY A 13 -6.13 7.15 3.96
CA GLY A 13 -6.42 8.32 3.14
C GLY A 13 -7.07 9.41 3.99
N ILE A 14 -6.71 10.65 3.74
CA ILE A 14 -7.33 11.83 4.33
C ILE A 14 -8.28 12.41 3.29
N VAL A 15 -9.53 12.61 3.69
CA VAL A 15 -10.58 13.25 2.89
C VAL A 15 -10.79 14.65 3.42
N GLU A 16 -10.49 15.65 2.60
CA GLU A 16 -10.75 17.06 2.86
C GLU A 16 -11.96 17.51 2.04
N VAL A 17 -12.76 18.41 2.60
CA VAL A 17 -13.89 19.01 1.91
C VAL A 17 -13.62 20.50 1.71
N SER A 18 -13.84 20.96 0.49
CA SER A 18 -13.72 22.37 0.11
C SER A 18 -14.64 22.64 -1.07
N ASP A 19 -15.46 23.69 -0.98
CA ASP A 19 -16.34 24.17 -2.06
C ASP A 19 -17.15 23.04 -2.74
N GLU A 20 -17.84 22.23 -1.93
CA GLU A 20 -18.67 21.09 -2.37
C GLU A 20 -17.92 19.95 -3.08
N LYS A 21 -16.60 19.95 -3.03
CA LYS A 21 -15.73 18.89 -3.55
C LYS A 21 -15.04 18.15 -2.43
N PHE A 22 -14.72 16.89 -2.70
CA PHE A 22 -13.98 16.03 -1.80
C PHE A 22 -12.62 15.75 -2.40
N TYR A 23 -11.58 16.00 -1.63
CA TYR A 23 -10.20 15.78 -2.00
C TYR A 23 -9.63 14.66 -1.14
N VAL A 24 -9.06 13.66 -1.77
CA VAL A 24 -8.48 12.50 -1.09
C VAL A 24 -7.00 12.45 -1.38
N TRP A 25 -6.19 12.39 -0.33
CA TRP A 25 -4.75 12.18 -0.42
C TRP A 25 -4.27 11.13 0.58
N PHE A 26 -3.09 10.57 0.33
CA PHE A 26 -2.48 9.55 1.19
C PHE A 26 -1.16 10.09 1.76
N PRO A 27 -1.09 10.36 3.08
CA PRO A 27 0.13 10.87 3.72
C PRO A 27 1.35 9.96 3.48
N ASP A 28 1.11 8.64 3.45
CA ASP A 28 2.16 7.64 3.28
C ASP A 28 2.52 7.41 1.82
N VAL A 29 1.69 7.86 0.88
CA VAL A 29 1.92 7.66 -0.56
C VAL A 29 1.91 9.01 -1.28
N PRO A 30 3.00 9.79 -1.18
CA PRO A 30 3.11 11.07 -1.86
C PRO A 30 2.81 10.95 -3.36
N GLY A 31 1.95 11.84 -3.84
CA GLY A 31 1.47 11.86 -5.23
C GLY A 31 0.23 11.00 -5.50
N ALA A 32 -0.26 10.22 -4.54
CA ALA A 32 -1.60 9.63 -4.61
C ALA A 32 -2.64 10.65 -4.13
N PHE A 33 -3.24 11.36 -5.09
CA PHE A 33 -4.26 12.38 -4.84
C PHE A 33 -5.43 12.22 -5.82
N THR A 34 -6.65 12.56 -5.40
CA THR A 34 -7.81 12.62 -6.30
C THR A 34 -8.88 13.57 -5.76
N GLY A 35 -9.56 14.28 -6.66
CA GLY A 35 -10.74 15.08 -6.34
C GLY A 35 -12.00 14.41 -6.89
N VAL A 36 -13.10 14.45 -6.15
CA VAL A 36 -14.40 13.94 -6.54
C VAL A 36 -15.52 14.90 -6.15
N ASN A 37 -16.65 14.82 -6.86
CA ASN A 37 -17.80 15.70 -6.64
C ASN A 37 -18.91 15.01 -5.82
N ARG A 38 -18.80 13.71 -5.57
CA ARG A 38 -19.80 12.92 -4.83
C ARG A 38 -19.13 12.03 -3.81
N VAL A 39 -19.67 12.00 -2.58
CA VAL A 39 -19.21 11.13 -1.49
C VAL A 39 -19.15 9.65 -1.92
N SER A 40 -20.15 9.20 -2.68
CA SER A 40 -20.22 7.82 -3.18
C SER A 40 -19.06 7.43 -4.10
N GLU A 41 -18.39 8.40 -4.72
CA GLU A 41 -17.26 8.16 -5.62
C GLU A 41 -15.92 8.05 -4.88
N ILE A 42 -15.84 8.54 -3.63
CA ILE A 42 -14.62 8.58 -2.82
C ILE A 42 -13.95 7.21 -2.77
N PRO A 43 -14.62 6.11 -2.38
CA PRO A 43 -13.93 4.82 -2.20
C PRO A 43 -13.30 4.32 -3.49
N ALA A 44 -14.04 4.40 -4.60
CA ALA A 44 -13.58 3.91 -5.90
C ALA A 44 -12.42 4.76 -6.46
N LYS A 45 -12.52 6.08 -6.35
CA LYS A 45 -11.50 7.01 -6.87
C LYS A 45 -10.24 7.01 -6.02
N ALA A 46 -10.38 6.97 -4.70
CA ALA A 46 -9.26 6.85 -3.77
C ALA A 46 -8.48 5.56 -4.01
N THR A 47 -9.17 4.42 -4.09
CA THR A 47 -8.56 3.12 -4.39
C THR A 47 -7.83 3.14 -5.73
N LYS A 48 -8.45 3.70 -6.77
CA LYS A 48 -7.82 3.80 -8.09
C LYS A 48 -6.57 4.68 -8.07
N SER A 49 -6.61 5.84 -7.42
CA SER A 49 -5.46 6.75 -7.32
C SER A 49 -4.29 6.09 -6.60
N LEU A 50 -4.57 5.46 -5.44
CA LEU A 50 -3.58 4.71 -4.66
C LEU A 50 -2.97 3.57 -5.49
N TYR A 51 -3.80 2.73 -6.10
CA TYR A 51 -3.33 1.61 -6.93
C TYR A 51 -2.44 2.09 -8.09
N MET A 52 -2.87 3.13 -8.80
CA MET A 52 -2.10 3.67 -9.94
C MET A 52 -0.75 4.21 -9.49
N ARG A 53 -0.67 4.88 -8.33
CA ARG A 53 0.58 5.42 -7.80
C ARG A 53 1.54 4.30 -7.38
N LEU A 54 1.05 3.29 -6.67
CA LEU A 54 1.88 2.15 -6.24
C LEU A 54 2.37 1.32 -7.42
N LYS A 55 1.50 1.09 -8.42
CA LYS A 55 1.91 0.43 -9.66
C LYS A 55 2.97 1.23 -10.41
N TRP A 56 2.86 2.55 -10.43
CA TRP A 56 3.89 3.41 -11.02
C TRP A 56 5.22 3.25 -10.29
N LEU A 57 5.23 3.21 -8.95
CA LEU A 57 6.45 3.00 -8.15
C LEU A 57 7.09 1.64 -8.47
N GLU A 58 6.30 0.57 -8.50
CA GLU A 58 6.79 -0.76 -8.90
C GLU A 58 7.40 -0.75 -10.31
N GLN A 59 6.73 -0.13 -11.28
CA GLN A 59 7.20 -0.08 -12.68
C GLN A 59 8.52 0.69 -12.84
N HIS A 60 8.79 1.64 -11.95
CA HIS A 60 10.02 2.44 -11.96
C HIS A 60 11.09 1.90 -11.01
N ASN A 61 10.88 0.73 -10.41
CA ASN A 61 11.75 0.14 -9.37
C ASN A 61 11.97 1.07 -8.17
N GLU A 62 10.98 1.92 -7.86
CA GLU A 62 10.99 2.70 -6.64
C GLU A 62 10.43 1.86 -5.47
N PRO A 63 10.95 2.06 -4.24
CA PRO A 63 10.45 1.34 -3.08
C PRO A 63 8.98 1.69 -2.81
N LEU A 64 8.18 0.66 -2.53
CA LEU A 64 6.82 0.87 -2.06
C LEU A 64 6.83 1.47 -0.65
N PRO A 65 6.09 2.57 -0.40
CA PRO A 65 6.01 3.17 0.91
C PRO A 65 5.37 2.22 1.93
N SER A 66 5.81 2.32 3.18
CA SER A 66 5.21 1.58 4.29
C SER A 66 3.91 2.26 4.72
N ALA A 67 2.84 1.49 4.84
CA ALA A 67 1.58 1.97 5.40
C ALA A 67 1.69 2.11 6.92
N ARG A 68 1.37 3.30 7.46
CA ARG A 68 1.27 3.55 8.90
C ARG A 68 -0.12 3.20 9.42
N SER A 69 -0.21 2.94 10.72
CA SER A 69 -1.51 2.76 11.38
C SER A 69 -2.31 4.06 11.42
N LEU A 70 -3.64 3.95 11.59
CA LEU A 70 -4.51 5.12 11.71
C LEU A 70 -4.06 6.09 12.81
N THR A 71 -3.66 5.56 13.97
CA THR A 71 -3.20 6.38 15.11
C THR A 71 -1.91 7.13 14.79
N GLU A 72 -0.96 6.49 14.09
CA GLU A 72 0.29 7.15 13.68
C GLU A 72 0.04 8.25 12.66
N VAL A 73 -0.91 8.04 11.74
CA VAL A 73 -1.28 9.03 10.72
C VAL A 73 -2.02 10.21 11.36
N LEU A 74 -2.96 9.96 12.25
CA LEU A 74 -3.68 11.03 12.96
C LEU A 74 -2.79 11.79 13.95
N GLY A 75 -1.69 11.19 14.43
CA GLY A 75 -0.67 11.84 15.25
C GLY A 75 0.36 12.64 14.44
N ASP A 76 0.32 12.59 13.11
CA ASP A 76 1.25 13.30 12.24
C ASP A 76 0.95 14.82 12.26
N PRO A 77 1.94 15.68 12.56
CA PRO A 77 1.73 17.13 12.54
C PRO A 77 1.21 17.66 11.21
N VAL A 78 1.60 17.08 10.08
CA VAL A 78 1.14 17.52 8.75
C VAL A 78 -0.35 17.26 8.59
N VAL A 79 -0.80 16.06 8.98
CA VAL A 79 -2.21 15.67 8.95
C VAL A 79 -3.00 16.51 9.95
N THR A 80 -2.49 16.67 11.16
CA THR A 80 -3.13 17.47 12.21
C THR A 80 -3.30 18.93 11.78
N LEU A 81 -2.29 19.52 11.14
CA LEU A 81 -2.35 20.87 10.61
C LEU A 81 -3.36 20.99 9.47
N SER A 82 -3.40 20.05 8.53
CA SER A 82 -4.40 20.04 7.44
C SER A 82 -5.83 19.89 7.99
N MET A 83 -6.01 19.03 9.00
CA MET A 83 -7.30 18.88 9.70
C MET A 83 -7.73 20.15 10.44
N ALA A 84 -6.77 20.93 10.94
CA ALA A 84 -7.04 22.19 11.63
C ALA A 84 -7.28 23.37 10.66
N ASP A 85 -6.67 23.36 9.48
CA ASP A 85 -6.82 24.38 8.44
C ASP A 85 -8.09 24.18 7.58
N SER A 86 -8.63 22.96 7.60
CA SER A 86 -9.83 22.60 6.84
C SER A 86 -11.04 23.43 7.26
N VAL A 87 -11.66 24.09 6.27
CA VAL A 87 -12.73 25.07 6.49
C VAL A 87 -14.09 24.40 6.79
N ASP A 88 -14.28 23.16 6.34
CA ASP A 88 -15.51 22.39 6.51
C ASP A 88 -15.32 21.21 7.47
N PHE A 89 -14.82 20.08 6.96
CA PHE A 89 -14.56 18.88 7.74
C PHE A 89 -13.54 17.96 7.06
N THR A 90 -12.84 17.17 7.87
CA THR A 90 -11.83 16.21 7.41
C THR A 90 -12.13 14.83 8.01
N VAL A 91 -12.02 13.77 7.20
CA VAL A 91 -12.25 12.39 7.64
C VAL A 91 -11.10 11.50 7.19
N ALA A 92 -10.63 10.62 8.07
CA ALA A 92 -9.69 9.57 7.71
C ALA A 92 -10.43 8.30 7.26
N ILE A 93 -10.00 7.72 6.14
CA ILE A 93 -10.52 6.46 5.60
C ILE A 93 -9.39 5.44 5.48
N SER A 94 -9.65 4.16 5.75
CA SER A 94 -8.68 3.11 5.40
C SER A 94 -8.98 2.56 4.01
N VAL A 95 -7.97 2.53 3.14
CA VAL A 95 -8.05 1.97 1.80
C VAL A 95 -7.15 0.74 1.74
N SER A 96 -7.78 -0.42 1.59
CA SER A 96 -7.11 -1.69 1.46
C SER A 96 -6.69 -1.95 0.02
N ILE A 97 -5.45 -2.34 -0.19
CA ILE A 97 -5.00 -2.95 -1.45
C ILE A 97 -4.55 -4.39 -1.21
N VAL A 98 -4.72 -5.20 -2.24
CA VAL A 98 -4.25 -6.58 -2.25
C VAL A 98 -3.05 -6.63 -3.18
N THR A 99 -1.87 -6.86 -2.62
CA THR A 99 -0.63 -7.03 -3.39
C THR A 99 -0.29 -8.51 -3.49
N GLU A 100 -0.02 -8.99 -4.70
CA GLU A 100 0.51 -10.34 -4.92
C GLU A 100 2.03 -10.29 -4.92
N THR A 101 2.66 -10.89 -3.92
CA THR A 101 4.12 -11.06 -3.91
C THR A 101 4.44 -12.43 -4.50
N THR A 102 5.11 -12.43 -5.66
CA THR A 102 5.65 -13.66 -6.24
C THR A 102 7.04 -13.89 -5.68
N SER A 103 7.20 -14.92 -4.83
CA SER A 103 8.53 -15.35 -4.40
C SER A 103 9.02 -16.49 -5.30
N VAL A 104 10.21 -16.33 -5.87
CA VAL A 104 10.90 -17.39 -6.60
C VAL A 104 11.67 -18.21 -5.58
N VAL A 105 11.21 -19.44 -5.32
CA VAL A 105 11.99 -20.40 -4.54
C VAL A 105 13.19 -20.80 -5.40
N ALA A 106 14.39 -20.37 -5.01
CA ALA A 106 15.63 -20.84 -5.62
C ALA A 106 15.68 -22.38 -5.52
N PRO A 107 16.07 -23.10 -6.58
CA PRO A 107 16.23 -24.55 -6.50
C PRO A 107 17.20 -24.87 -5.36
N LEU A 108 16.84 -25.86 -4.54
CA LEU A 108 17.73 -26.36 -3.49
C LEU A 108 19.05 -26.81 -4.14
N PRO A 109 20.21 -26.45 -3.57
CA PRO A 109 21.48 -26.90 -4.12
C PRO A 109 21.61 -28.42 -3.97
N ASP A 110 22.23 -29.07 -4.97
CA ASP A 110 22.27 -30.53 -5.15
C ASP A 110 22.75 -31.32 -3.92
N TRP A 111 23.58 -30.71 -3.07
CA TRP A 111 24.08 -31.34 -1.84
C TRP A 111 23.02 -31.55 -0.76
N GLN A 112 21.86 -30.89 -0.86
CA GLN A 112 20.73 -31.03 0.06
C GLN A 112 19.70 -32.08 -0.42
N MET A 113 19.85 -32.59 -1.65
CA MET A 113 19.11 -33.74 -2.17
C MET A 113 19.88 -34.99 -1.75
N GLY A 114 19.51 -35.58 -0.62
CA GLY A 114 20.22 -36.72 -0.01
C GLY A 114 20.42 -37.89 -0.97
N HIS A 115 21.53 -37.90 -1.71
CA HIS A 115 22.12 -39.12 -2.22
C HIS A 115 22.77 -39.82 -1.03
N GLY A 116 21.98 -40.68 -0.39
CA GLY A 116 22.45 -41.61 0.62
C GLY A 116 23.73 -42.27 0.12
N ARG A 117 24.81 -42.01 0.84
CA ARG A 117 26.16 -42.49 0.56
C ARG A 117 26.12 -44.00 0.35
N ASP A 118 26.26 -44.40 -0.92
CA ASP A 118 26.61 -45.76 -1.26
C ASP A 118 27.98 -46.11 -0.66
N ARG A 119 28.02 -47.35 -0.18
CA ARG A 119 29.12 -48.09 0.44
C ARG A 119 30.53 -47.68 -0.02
N MET A 120 31.43 -47.52 0.94
CA MET A 120 32.86 -47.77 0.73
C MET A 120 33.30 -48.85 1.74
N PRO A 121 33.77 -50.03 1.29
CA PRO A 121 34.41 -51.00 2.14
C PRO A 121 35.93 -50.71 2.20
N ASN A 122 36.48 -50.60 3.41
CA ASN A 122 37.47 -51.54 3.95
C ASN A 122 37.84 -51.12 5.38
#